data_AF-A0AAU2MA22-F1
#
_entry.id   AF-A0AAU2MA22-F1
#
_cell.length_a   1.000
_cell.length_b   1.000
_cell.length_c   1.000
_cell.angle_alpha   90.00
_cell.angle_beta   90.00
_cell.angle_gamma   90.00
#
_symmetry.space_group_name_H-M   'P 1'
#
loop_
_entity.id
_entity.type
_entity.pdbx_description
1 polymer ?
#
loop_
_entity_poly.entity_id
_entity_poly.type
_entity_poly.pdbx_seq_one_letter_code
_entity_poly.pdbx_strand_id
1 'polypeptide(L)'
;MDSAARAGARFAPRMSRRLAGLFVLGAAHAVLLYTGDILMIYALLGLVLLAARNAGPARAWRAALWVYGVAGGFLLLIGLGAALLDPGELGESATVKAELTAAYRGGFAEVVGANIRALPEILAAVPLMGGFVVAAFLVGFVAGRRQRLGAAALADRARLRRICLTGLAIGVPGAVFSAAGLVGPLPERWTLLGLAVGMVAAPALSAAYATGLLLWFATPGGAATARVLAPAGRMALTSYLTQSLVMALVFSGYGLGLYGRTGAAVAVGGACVLYACQLVLSGWLMRRYRLGPVEWLLRAVTLWARPGRS
;
A
#
# COMPACT_ATOMS: atom_id res chain seq x y z
N MET A 1 1.15 -18.54 -9.99
CA MET A 1 2.06 -19.60 -9.49
C MET A 1 1.99 -20.84 -10.38
N ASP A 2 0.83 -21.15 -10.97
CA ASP A 2 0.65 -22.30 -11.89
C ASP A 2 1.35 -22.18 -13.25
N SER A 3 1.64 -20.96 -13.74
CA SER A 3 2.49 -20.77 -14.93
C SER A 3 3.99 -20.97 -14.64
N ALA A 4 4.40 -20.87 -13.37
CA ALA A 4 5.81 -20.92 -12.96
C ALA A 4 6.21 -22.27 -12.33
N ALA A 5 5.25 -23.00 -11.75
CA ALA A 5 5.46 -24.36 -11.24
C ALA A 5 5.89 -25.36 -12.34
N ARG A 6 5.47 -25.12 -13.60
CA ARG A 6 5.94 -25.87 -14.78
C ARG A 6 7.44 -25.71 -15.09
N ALA A 7 8.12 -24.73 -14.48
CA ALA A 7 9.53 -24.43 -14.75
C ALA A 7 10.53 -24.94 -13.69
N GLY A 8 10.06 -25.72 -12.69
CA GLY A 8 10.81 -26.66 -11.84
C GLY A 8 12.04 -26.17 -11.04
N ALA A 9 13.04 -25.59 -11.69
CA ALA A 9 14.33 -25.23 -11.08
C ALA A 9 14.71 -23.74 -11.18
N ARG A 10 13.93 -22.91 -11.91
CA ARG A 10 14.27 -21.49 -12.16
C ARG A 10 13.34 -20.46 -11.51
N PHE A 11 12.32 -20.87 -10.76
CA PHE A 11 11.36 -19.95 -10.15
C PHE A 11 11.92 -19.20 -8.94
N ALA A 12 12.47 -19.93 -7.95
CA ALA A 12 12.95 -19.31 -6.72
C ALA A 12 14.08 -18.29 -6.97
N PRO A 13 15.13 -18.59 -7.76
CA PRO A 13 16.19 -17.60 -8.04
C PRO A 13 15.69 -16.34 -8.74
N ARG A 14 14.74 -16.46 -9.68
CA ARG A 14 14.13 -15.31 -10.36
C ARG A 14 13.30 -14.46 -9.40
N MET A 15 12.51 -15.10 -8.54
CA MET A 15 11.73 -14.39 -7.54
C MET A 15 12.65 -13.68 -6.55
N SER A 16 13.69 -14.34 -6.03
CA SER A 16 14.65 -13.72 -5.11
C SER A 16 15.34 -12.48 -5.72
N ARG A 17 15.76 -12.53 -6.98
CA ARG A 17 16.32 -11.37 -7.69
C ARG A 17 15.32 -10.23 -7.83
N ARG A 18 14.07 -10.55 -8.14
CA ARG A 18 12.99 -9.56 -8.22
C ARG A 18 12.78 -8.87 -6.87
N LEU A 19 12.73 -9.65 -5.78
CA LEU A 19 12.53 -9.13 -4.43
C LEU A 19 13.73 -8.29 -3.98
N ALA A 20 14.95 -8.72 -4.28
CA ALA A 20 16.15 -7.92 -4.05
C ALA A 20 16.11 -6.58 -4.82
N GLY A 21 15.70 -6.60 -6.09
CA GLY A 21 15.53 -5.39 -6.90
C GLY A 21 14.47 -4.44 -6.32
N LEU A 22 13.34 -4.97 -5.85
CA LEU A 22 12.31 -4.19 -5.16
C LEU A 22 12.83 -3.60 -3.84
N PHE A 23 13.59 -4.38 -3.07
CA PHE A 23 14.16 -3.93 -1.81
C PHE A 23 15.17 -2.80 -2.01
N VAL A 24 16.07 -2.92 -2.99
CA VAL A 24 17.05 -1.87 -3.31
C VAL A 24 16.36 -0.61 -3.80
N LEU A 25 15.36 -0.73 -4.69
CA LEU A 25 14.58 0.41 -5.15
C LEU A 25 13.80 1.07 -4.00
N GLY A 26 13.23 0.26 -3.10
CA GLY A 26 12.51 0.75 -1.92
C GLY A 26 13.42 1.43 -0.91
N ALA A 27 14.62 0.90 -0.67
CA ALA A 27 15.60 1.52 0.21
C ALA A 27 16.10 2.87 -0.35
N ALA A 28 16.39 2.91 -1.66
CA ALA A 28 16.74 4.16 -2.33
C ALA A 28 15.59 5.17 -2.28
N HIS A 29 14.35 4.72 -2.51
CA HIS A 29 13.15 5.56 -2.41
C HIS A 29 12.93 6.08 -0.98
N ALA A 30 13.07 5.23 0.03
CA ALA A 30 12.85 5.59 1.43
C ALA A 30 13.84 6.64 1.94
N VAL A 31 15.10 6.54 1.48
CA VAL A 31 16.15 7.50 1.82
C VAL A 31 16.02 8.79 1.01
N LEU A 32 15.85 8.68 -0.31
CA LEU A 32 15.95 9.82 -1.21
C LEU A 32 14.64 10.58 -1.39
N LEU A 33 13.49 9.92 -1.32
CA LEU A 33 12.19 10.53 -1.67
C LEU A 33 11.29 10.68 -0.46
N TYR A 34 10.89 9.57 0.15
CA TYR A 34 9.92 9.57 1.24
C TYR A 34 9.96 8.25 2.00
N THR A 35 9.95 8.33 3.33
CA THR A 35 10.14 7.17 4.19
C THR A 35 8.98 6.17 4.19
N GLY A 36 7.78 6.57 3.76
CA GLY A 36 6.63 5.68 3.57
C GLY A 36 6.70 4.84 2.28
N ASP A 37 7.85 4.23 2.02
CA ASP A 37 8.06 3.29 0.94
C ASP A 37 7.22 2.00 1.12
N ILE A 38 6.55 1.55 0.07
CA ILE A 38 5.84 0.26 0.06
C ILE A 38 6.63 -0.86 -0.61
N LEU A 39 7.73 -0.56 -1.32
CA LEU A 39 8.48 -1.53 -2.12
C LEU A 39 9.31 -2.47 -1.25
N MET A 40 9.94 -1.98 -0.19
CA MET A 40 10.62 -2.79 0.83
C MET A 40 9.62 -3.72 1.50
N ILE A 41 8.44 -3.21 1.87
CA ILE A 41 7.35 -4.02 2.42
C ILE A 41 6.95 -5.12 1.42
N TYR A 42 6.74 -4.80 0.15
CA TYR A 42 6.43 -5.79 -0.88
C TYR A 42 7.56 -6.81 -1.12
N ALA A 43 8.82 -6.40 -1.00
CA ALA A 43 9.97 -7.30 -1.10
C ALA A 43 9.97 -8.31 0.06
N LEU A 44 9.78 -7.84 1.29
CA LEU A 44 9.71 -8.68 2.49
C LEU A 44 8.50 -9.63 2.44
N LEU A 45 7.33 -9.12 2.07
CA LEU A 45 6.12 -9.93 1.91
C LEU A 45 6.27 -10.98 0.82
N GLY A 46 6.97 -10.66 -0.27
CA GLY A 46 7.29 -11.61 -1.31
C GLY A 46 8.16 -12.77 -0.80
N LEU A 47 9.07 -12.53 0.15
CA LEU A 47 9.84 -13.58 0.82
C LEU A 47 8.94 -14.45 1.70
N VAL A 48 8.01 -13.85 2.43
CA VAL A 48 7.00 -14.57 3.22
C VAL A 48 6.16 -15.48 2.31
N LEU A 49 5.68 -14.98 1.17
CA LEU A 49 4.95 -15.80 0.20
C LEU A 49 5.83 -16.89 -0.42
N LEU A 50 7.10 -16.59 -0.70
CA LEU A 50 8.05 -17.55 -1.23
C LEU A 50 8.29 -18.68 -0.22
N ALA A 51 8.33 -18.39 1.07
CA ALA A 51 8.41 -19.39 2.14
C ALA A 51 7.07 -20.16 2.29
N ALA A 52 5.94 -19.46 2.24
CA ALA A 52 4.60 -20.02 2.37
C ALA A 52 4.09 -20.73 1.10
N ARG A 53 4.87 -20.77 0.01
CA ARG A 53 4.44 -21.28 -1.31
C ARG A 53 3.89 -22.71 -1.29
N ASN A 54 4.40 -23.53 -0.38
CA ASN A 54 4.01 -24.94 -0.20
C ASN A 54 2.96 -25.14 0.91
N ALA A 55 2.49 -24.06 1.53
CA ALA A 55 1.46 -24.15 2.56
C ALA A 55 0.09 -24.50 1.96
N GLY A 56 -0.62 -25.42 2.61
CA GLY A 56 -2.00 -25.72 2.25
C GLY A 56 -2.93 -24.51 2.51
N PRO A 57 -4.00 -24.32 1.72
CA PRO A 57 -4.90 -23.16 1.87
C PRO A 57 -5.48 -23.00 3.28
N ALA A 58 -5.78 -24.10 3.97
CA ALA A 58 -6.28 -24.06 5.35
C ALA A 58 -5.23 -23.60 6.38
N ARG A 59 -3.95 -23.93 6.17
CA ARG A 59 -2.85 -23.44 7.02
C ARG A 59 -2.61 -21.95 6.79
N ALA A 60 -2.55 -21.52 5.52
CA ALA A 60 -2.41 -20.11 5.17
C ALA A 60 -3.57 -19.25 5.68
N TRP A 61 -4.81 -19.76 5.62
CA TRP A 61 -5.99 -19.08 6.17
C TRP A 61 -5.92 -18.93 7.68
N ARG A 62 -5.56 -20.00 8.42
CA ARG A 62 -5.39 -19.93 9.88
C ARG A 62 -4.27 -18.97 10.26
N ALA A 63 -3.14 -19.00 9.56
CA ALA A 63 -2.04 -18.06 9.78
C ALA A 63 -2.49 -16.61 9.54
N ALA A 64 -3.26 -16.35 8.49
CA ALA A 64 -3.81 -15.01 8.22
C ALA A 64 -4.70 -14.52 9.38
N LEU A 65 -5.63 -15.35 9.85
CA LEU A 65 -6.49 -15.02 10.98
C LEU A 65 -5.71 -14.80 12.28
N TRP A 66 -4.69 -15.62 12.54
CA TRP A 66 -3.83 -15.49 13.71
C TRP A 66 -3.03 -14.20 13.69
N VAL A 67 -2.29 -13.94 12.61
CA VAL A 67 -1.48 -12.71 12.49
C VAL A 67 -2.38 -11.47 12.58
N TYR A 68 -3.54 -11.51 11.92
CA TYR A 68 -4.51 -10.43 11.97
C TYR A 68 -5.08 -10.21 13.38
N GLY A 69 -5.49 -11.29 14.06
CA GLY A 69 -6.07 -11.23 15.39
C GLY A 69 -5.08 -10.76 16.44
N VAL A 70 -3.82 -11.20 16.36
CA VAL A 70 -2.75 -10.76 17.28
C VAL A 70 -2.40 -9.29 17.06
N ALA A 71 -2.14 -8.88 15.81
CA ALA A 71 -1.80 -7.49 15.50
C ALA A 71 -2.98 -6.53 15.81
N GLY A 72 -4.20 -6.92 15.43
CA GLY A 72 -5.42 -6.17 15.71
C GLY A 72 -5.75 -6.09 17.19
N GLY A 73 -5.67 -7.21 17.90
CA GLY A 73 -5.89 -7.25 19.35
C GLY A 73 -4.88 -6.37 20.09
N PHE A 74 -3.60 -6.46 19.75
CA PHE A 74 -2.56 -5.63 20.34
C PHE A 74 -2.80 -4.12 20.10
N LEU A 75 -3.13 -3.72 18.86
CA LEU A 75 -3.46 -2.32 18.56
C LEU A 75 -4.69 -1.82 19.33
N LEU A 76 -5.74 -2.63 19.40
CA LEU A 76 -6.96 -2.27 20.13
C LEU A 76 -6.70 -2.16 21.64
N LEU A 77 -5.85 -3.02 22.20
CA LEU A 77 -5.45 -2.93 23.60
C LEU A 77 -4.65 -1.66 23.88
N ILE A 78 -3.70 -1.28 23.02
CA ILE A 78 -2.97 0.00 23.14
C ILE A 78 -3.94 1.17 23.05
N GLY A 79 -4.79 1.18 22.02
CA GLY A 79 -5.77 2.25 21.82
C GLY A 79 -6.74 2.39 22.99
N LEU A 80 -7.22 1.28 23.54
CA LEU A 80 -8.11 1.26 24.69
C LEU A 80 -7.38 1.73 25.96
N GLY A 81 -6.14 1.28 26.18
CA GLY A 81 -5.31 1.75 27.27
C GLY A 81 -5.11 3.26 27.24
N ALA A 82 -4.77 3.81 26.07
CA ALA A 82 -4.64 5.26 25.88
C ALA A 82 -5.95 6.03 26.15
N ALA A 83 -7.10 5.47 25.74
CA ALA A 83 -8.40 6.08 25.99
C ALA A 83 -8.81 6.06 27.47
N LEU A 84 -8.32 5.08 28.24
CA LEU A 84 -8.65 4.89 29.67
C LEU A 84 -7.67 5.57 30.62
N LEU A 85 -6.40 5.72 30.24
CA LEU A 85 -5.32 6.18 31.13
C LEU A 85 -4.90 7.64 30.89
N ASP A 86 -5.60 8.36 30.00
CA ASP A 86 -5.34 9.74 29.55
C ASP A 86 -3.96 9.90 28.86
N PRO A 87 -3.89 10.15 27.54
CA PRO A 87 -2.69 9.89 26.74
C PRO A 87 -1.66 11.03 26.76
N GLY A 88 -1.55 11.80 27.85
CA GLY A 88 -0.72 13.01 27.94
C GLY A 88 0.76 12.84 27.55
N GLU A 89 1.25 11.59 27.44
CA GLU A 89 2.62 11.26 27.05
C GLU A 89 2.77 10.47 25.73
N LEU A 90 1.67 10.07 25.07
CA LEU A 90 1.71 9.19 23.88
C LEU A 90 1.43 9.92 22.55
N GLY A 91 1.05 11.20 22.58
CA GLY A 91 0.87 12.03 21.38
C GLY A 91 2.21 12.48 20.80
N GLU A 92 2.31 12.53 19.47
CA GLU A 92 3.46 13.15 18.78
C GLU A 92 3.60 14.60 19.27
N SER A 93 4.67 14.89 20.01
CA SER A 93 4.91 16.22 20.56
C SER A 93 4.99 17.27 19.44
N ALA A 94 4.45 18.46 19.70
CA ALA A 94 4.50 19.59 18.76
C ALA A 94 5.94 19.90 18.30
N THR A 95 6.94 19.60 19.13
CA THR A 95 8.37 19.73 18.80
C THR A 95 8.79 18.80 17.68
N VAL A 96 8.41 17.52 17.72
CA VAL A 96 8.74 16.52 16.68
C VAL A 96 8.15 16.93 15.33
N LYS A 97 6.88 17.39 15.32
CA LYS A 97 6.23 17.89 14.11
C LYS A 97 6.93 19.13 13.53
N ALA A 98 7.37 20.04 14.39
CA ALA A 98 8.09 21.24 13.97
C ALA A 98 9.47 20.91 13.40
N GLU A 99 10.22 20.01 14.03
CA GLU A 99 11.53 19.54 13.55
C GLU A 99 11.42 18.84 12.19
N LEU A 100 10.43 17.96 12.02
CA LEU A 100 10.18 17.29 10.74
C LEU A 100 9.84 18.31 9.65
N THR A 101 8.99 19.28 9.96
CA THR A 101 8.63 20.36 9.03
C THR A 101 9.84 21.20 8.63
N ALA A 102 10.72 21.53 9.59
CA ALA A 102 11.94 22.26 9.32
C ALA A 102 12.89 21.46 8.43
N ALA A 103 13.09 20.16 8.73
CA ALA A 103 13.97 19.30 7.97
C ALA A 103 13.49 19.10 6.52
N TYR A 104 12.19 18.89 6.32
CA TYR A 104 11.60 18.75 4.98
C TYR A 104 11.63 20.05 4.16
N ARG A 105 11.74 21.21 4.82
CA ARG A 105 11.93 22.52 4.16
C ARG A 105 13.40 22.91 4.01
N GLY A 106 14.33 22.15 4.59
CA GLY A 106 15.77 22.36 4.50
C GLY A 106 16.36 21.93 3.16
N GLY A 107 17.68 21.89 3.07
CA GLY A 107 18.39 21.44 1.89
C GLY A 107 18.33 19.92 1.67
N PHE A 108 19.04 19.46 0.65
CA PHE A 108 19.07 18.05 0.29
C PHE A 108 19.52 17.13 1.43
N ALA A 109 20.58 17.54 2.15
CA ALA A 109 21.17 16.76 3.23
C ALA A 109 20.22 16.65 4.44
N GLU A 110 19.44 17.70 4.70
CA GLU A 110 18.49 17.76 5.81
C GLU A 110 17.31 16.83 5.57
N VAL A 111 16.77 16.80 4.35
CA VAL A 111 15.69 15.87 3.96
C VAL A 111 16.18 14.42 4.04
N VAL A 112 17.32 14.11 3.41
CA VAL A 112 17.90 12.75 3.44
C VAL A 112 18.26 12.33 4.86
N GLY A 113 18.84 13.23 5.65
CA GLY A 113 19.18 12.98 7.05
C GLY A 113 17.94 12.71 7.89
N ALA A 114 16.85 13.45 7.69
CA ALA A 114 15.57 13.18 8.35
C ALA A 114 15.00 11.82 7.96
N ASN A 115 15.05 11.48 6.68
CA ASN A 115 14.58 10.18 6.19
C ASN A 115 15.35 9.02 6.83
N ILE A 116 16.68 9.10 6.85
CA ILE A 116 17.54 8.07 7.47
C ILE A 116 17.24 7.93 8.97
N ARG A 117 17.07 9.05 9.69
CA ARG A 117 16.73 9.03 11.13
C ARG A 117 15.38 8.40 11.42
N ALA A 118 14.42 8.51 10.51
CA ALA A 118 13.09 7.90 10.64
C ALA A 118 13.05 6.40 10.29
N LEU A 119 14.04 5.88 9.56
CA LEU A 119 14.04 4.47 9.12
C LEU A 119 13.94 3.46 10.27
N PRO A 120 14.69 3.56 11.39
CA PRO A 120 14.61 2.60 12.47
C PRO A 120 13.20 2.50 13.07
N GLU A 121 12.53 3.63 13.26
CA GLU A 121 11.17 3.68 13.80
C GLU A 121 10.16 3.03 12.84
N ILE A 122 10.25 3.35 11.55
CA ILE A 122 9.39 2.75 10.53
C ILE A 122 9.61 1.25 10.43
N LEU A 123 10.87 0.80 10.45
CA LEU A 123 11.23 -0.63 10.45
C LEU A 123 10.73 -1.32 11.72
N ALA A 124 10.78 -0.67 12.88
CA ALA A 124 10.23 -1.17 14.13
C ALA A 124 8.70 -1.27 14.11
N ALA A 125 8.01 -0.45 13.31
CA ALA A 125 6.57 -0.54 13.09
C ALA A 125 6.15 -1.64 12.10
N VAL A 126 7.09 -2.20 11.32
CA VAL A 126 6.80 -3.24 10.30
C VAL A 126 6.18 -4.51 10.87
N PRO A 127 6.59 -5.08 12.03
CA PRO A 127 5.92 -6.27 12.56
C PRO A 127 4.42 -6.04 12.81
N LEU A 128 4.06 -4.84 13.29
CA LEU A 128 2.68 -4.48 13.60
C LEU A 128 1.87 -4.13 12.35
N MET A 129 2.33 -3.16 11.56
CA MET A 129 1.68 -2.73 10.31
C MET A 129 1.77 -3.80 9.23
N GLY A 130 2.96 -4.38 9.05
CA GLY A 130 3.22 -5.47 8.13
C GLY A 130 2.47 -6.76 8.49
N GLY A 131 2.11 -6.98 9.75
CA GLY A 131 1.21 -8.09 10.15
C GLY A 131 -0.13 -8.04 9.40
N PHE A 132 -0.77 -6.87 9.32
CA PHE A 132 -2.00 -6.68 8.53
C PHE A 132 -1.79 -6.96 7.06
N VAL A 133 -0.66 -6.50 6.51
CA VAL A 133 -0.35 -6.70 5.08
C VAL A 133 -0.05 -8.19 4.80
N VAL A 134 0.68 -8.88 5.67
CA VAL A 134 0.89 -10.35 5.62
C VAL A 134 -0.45 -11.08 5.63
N ALA A 135 -1.35 -10.71 6.54
CA ALA A 135 -2.67 -11.32 6.62
C ALA A 135 -3.45 -11.12 5.31
N ALA A 136 -3.50 -9.89 4.78
CA ALA A 136 -4.14 -9.59 3.50
C ALA A 136 -3.53 -10.38 2.33
N PHE A 137 -2.20 -10.50 2.28
CA PHE A 137 -1.49 -11.30 1.29
C PHE A 137 -1.81 -12.79 1.37
N LEU A 138 -1.87 -13.36 2.58
CA LEU A 138 -2.25 -14.75 2.79
C LEU A 138 -3.71 -15.01 2.42
N VAL A 139 -4.62 -14.07 2.73
CA VAL A 139 -6.02 -14.12 2.26
C VAL A 139 -6.07 -14.12 0.73
N GLY A 140 -5.32 -13.23 0.07
CA GLY A 140 -5.19 -13.18 -1.38
C GLY A 140 -4.62 -14.47 -1.98
N PHE A 141 -3.60 -15.07 -1.34
CA PHE A 141 -3.03 -16.35 -1.72
C PHE A 141 -4.08 -17.48 -1.65
N VAL A 142 -4.85 -17.55 -0.56
CA VAL A 142 -5.93 -18.52 -0.40
C VAL A 142 -7.04 -18.31 -1.44
N ALA A 143 -7.42 -17.06 -1.70
CA ALA A 143 -8.42 -16.73 -2.71
C ALA A 143 -7.96 -17.14 -4.11
N GLY A 144 -6.69 -16.90 -4.45
CA GLY A 144 -6.07 -17.32 -5.70
C GLY A 144 -6.03 -18.84 -5.85
N ARG A 145 -5.61 -19.57 -4.80
CA ARG A 145 -5.58 -21.05 -4.79
C ARG A 145 -6.96 -21.69 -4.91
N ARG A 146 -8.01 -20.99 -4.45
CA ARG A 146 -9.41 -21.43 -4.59
C ARG A 146 -10.08 -20.90 -5.86
N GLN A 147 -9.34 -20.26 -6.76
CA GLN A 147 -9.85 -19.65 -8.00
C GLN A 147 -11.01 -18.68 -7.77
N ARG A 148 -11.01 -17.96 -6.65
CA ARG A 148 -12.04 -16.98 -6.28
C ARG A 148 -11.71 -15.56 -6.74
N LEU A 149 -10.82 -15.43 -7.72
CA LEU A 149 -10.36 -14.14 -8.28
C LEU A 149 -10.66 -14.10 -9.78
N GLY A 150 -10.79 -12.90 -10.35
CA GLY A 150 -11.03 -12.71 -11.78
C GLY A 150 -12.42 -13.17 -12.23
N ALA A 151 -12.53 -13.69 -13.45
CA ALA A 151 -13.81 -14.08 -14.06
C ALA A 151 -14.61 -15.10 -13.22
N ALA A 152 -13.92 -16.04 -12.58
CA ALA A 152 -14.54 -17.03 -11.70
C ALA A 152 -15.18 -16.41 -10.45
N ALA A 153 -14.69 -15.26 -9.98
CA ALA A 153 -15.32 -14.53 -8.87
C ALA A 153 -16.69 -13.97 -9.27
N LEU A 154 -16.84 -13.53 -10.52
CA LEU A 154 -18.08 -12.96 -11.06
C LEU A 154 -19.17 -14.00 -11.29
N ALA A 155 -18.85 -15.29 -11.26
CA ALA A 155 -19.84 -16.36 -11.32
C ALA A 155 -20.79 -16.35 -10.10
N ASP A 156 -20.32 -15.89 -8.94
CA ASP A 156 -21.10 -15.76 -7.71
C ASP A 156 -21.25 -14.28 -7.32
N ARG A 157 -22.04 -13.55 -8.11
CA ARG A 157 -22.32 -12.12 -7.86
C ARG A 157 -22.99 -11.89 -6.50
N ALA A 158 -23.79 -12.84 -6.03
CA ALA A 158 -24.48 -12.75 -4.74
C ALA A 158 -23.48 -12.71 -3.57
N ARG A 159 -22.45 -13.57 -3.60
CA ARG A 159 -21.35 -13.50 -2.62
C ARG A 159 -20.60 -12.19 -2.71
N LEU A 160 -20.25 -11.71 -3.91
CA LEU A 160 -19.54 -10.43 -4.06
C LEU A 160 -20.33 -9.27 -3.47
N ARG A 161 -21.65 -9.22 -3.73
CA ARG A 161 -22.55 -8.23 -3.14
C ARG A 161 -22.61 -8.35 -1.62
N ARG A 162 -22.69 -9.58 -1.08
CA ARG A 162 -22.68 -9.79 0.37
C ARG A 162 -21.40 -9.28 1.00
N ILE A 163 -20.23 -9.64 0.45
CA ILE A 163 -18.93 -9.15 0.92
C ILE A 163 -18.86 -7.62 0.84
N CYS A 164 -19.36 -7.03 -0.25
CA CYS A 164 -19.44 -5.59 -0.42
C CYS A 164 -20.25 -4.93 0.69
N LEU A 165 -21.49 -5.39 0.90
CA LEU A 165 -22.40 -4.81 1.89
C LEU A 165 -21.90 -5.01 3.33
N THR A 166 -21.42 -6.21 3.68
CA THR A 166 -20.85 -6.46 5.01
C THR A 166 -19.57 -5.66 5.21
N GLY A 167 -18.75 -5.54 4.17
CA GLY A 167 -17.52 -4.76 4.21
C GLY A 167 -17.77 -3.26 4.38
N LEU A 168 -18.81 -2.72 3.75
CA LEU A 168 -19.27 -1.34 3.98
C LEU A 168 -19.84 -1.17 5.39
N ALA A 169 -20.68 -2.12 5.84
CA ALA A 169 -21.31 -2.07 7.16
C ALA A 169 -20.30 -2.11 8.32
N ILE A 170 -19.14 -2.73 8.14
CA ILE A 170 -18.06 -2.77 9.14
C ILE A 170 -17.05 -1.65 8.89
N GLY A 171 -16.63 -1.49 7.64
CA GLY A 171 -15.56 -0.61 7.23
C GLY A 171 -15.89 0.87 7.36
N VAL A 172 -17.11 1.29 6.97
CA VAL A 172 -17.51 2.70 7.03
C VAL A 172 -17.62 3.18 8.49
N PRO A 173 -18.32 2.48 9.41
CA PRO A 173 -18.33 2.90 10.81
C PRO A 173 -16.94 2.96 11.44
N GLY A 174 -16.06 2.00 11.14
CA GLY A 174 -14.69 2.02 11.64
C GLY A 174 -13.88 3.22 11.12
N ALA A 175 -14.02 3.56 9.84
CA ALA A 175 -13.40 4.74 9.25
C ALA A 175 -13.98 6.05 9.81
N VAL A 176 -15.29 6.12 10.02
CA VAL A 176 -15.96 7.28 10.63
C VAL A 176 -15.50 7.47 12.07
N PHE A 177 -15.42 6.40 12.87
CA PHE A 177 -14.91 6.48 14.23
C PHE A 177 -13.43 6.90 14.28
N SER A 178 -12.62 6.37 13.36
CA SER A 178 -11.23 6.79 13.20
C SER A 178 -11.09 8.28 12.87
N ALA A 179 -11.88 8.77 11.91
CA ALA A 179 -11.92 10.19 11.56
C ALA A 179 -12.42 11.06 12.72
N ALA A 180 -13.45 10.60 13.45
CA ALA A 180 -14.00 11.29 14.60
C ALA A 180 -12.97 11.48 15.72
N GLY A 181 -12.08 10.51 15.92
CA GLY A 181 -10.97 10.56 16.88
C GLY A 181 -9.74 11.32 16.42
N LEU A 182 -9.48 11.40 15.11
CA LEU A 182 -8.27 12.04 14.57
C LEU A 182 -8.45 13.53 14.26
N VAL A 183 -9.58 13.90 13.66
CA VAL A 183 -9.88 15.27 13.20
C VAL A 183 -11.27 15.76 13.59
N GLY A 184 -12.11 14.85 14.09
CA GLY A 184 -13.49 15.15 14.43
C GLY A 184 -13.67 15.61 15.88
N PRO A 185 -14.91 15.58 16.39
CA PRO A 185 -15.27 16.21 17.66
C PRO A 185 -14.84 15.39 18.90
N LEU A 186 -14.26 14.20 18.73
CA LEU A 186 -13.91 13.39 19.89
C LEU A 186 -12.66 13.94 20.57
N PRO A 187 -12.58 13.87 21.92
CA PRO A 187 -11.38 14.24 22.65
C PRO A 187 -10.14 13.42 22.24
N GLU A 188 -8.95 14.00 22.41
CA GLU A 188 -7.65 13.42 22.00
C GLU A 188 -7.38 12.01 22.56
N ARG A 189 -7.93 11.67 23.74
CA ARG A 189 -7.89 10.30 24.29
C ARG A 189 -8.41 9.22 23.35
N TRP A 190 -9.31 9.57 22.43
CA TRP A 190 -9.87 8.64 21.46
C TRP A 190 -9.04 8.51 20.17
N THR A 191 -8.01 9.32 19.97
CA THR A 191 -7.24 9.33 18.72
C THR A 191 -6.58 7.97 18.45
N LEU A 192 -5.87 7.41 19.43
CA LEU A 192 -5.18 6.12 19.26
C LEU A 192 -6.17 4.95 19.11
N LEU A 193 -7.27 4.95 19.86
CA LEU A 193 -8.33 3.94 19.69
C LEU A 193 -9.02 4.07 18.33
N GLY A 194 -9.29 5.30 17.89
CA GLY A 194 -9.84 5.60 16.58
C GLY A 194 -8.96 5.08 15.46
N LEU A 195 -7.64 5.32 15.52
CA LEU A 195 -6.67 4.77 14.57
C LEU A 195 -6.65 3.23 14.60
N ALA A 196 -6.64 2.62 15.78
CA ALA A 196 -6.66 1.16 15.92
C ALA A 196 -7.92 0.53 15.32
N VAL A 197 -9.10 1.06 15.64
CA VAL A 197 -10.39 0.63 15.07
C VAL A 197 -10.39 0.81 13.56
N GLY A 198 -9.90 1.95 13.06
CA GLY A 198 -9.77 2.20 11.62
C GLY A 198 -8.92 1.16 10.91
N MET A 199 -7.76 0.81 11.48
CA MET A 199 -6.86 -0.21 10.94
C MET A 199 -7.47 -1.61 10.95
N VAL A 200 -8.17 -1.99 12.02
CA VAL A 200 -8.88 -3.28 12.13
C VAL A 200 -10.15 -3.31 11.26
N ALA A 201 -10.74 -2.17 10.90
CA ALA A 201 -11.86 -2.12 9.96
C ALA A 201 -11.40 -2.05 8.49
N ALA A 202 -10.18 -1.59 8.23
CA ALA A 202 -9.66 -1.31 6.89
C ALA A 202 -9.73 -2.49 5.91
N PRO A 203 -9.46 -3.75 6.28
CA PRO A 203 -9.60 -4.88 5.34
C PRO A 203 -11.05 -5.13 4.92
N ALA A 204 -12.03 -4.87 5.80
CA ALA A 204 -13.44 -4.99 5.46
C ALA A 204 -13.84 -3.94 4.42
N LEU A 205 -13.40 -2.70 4.62
CA LEU A 205 -13.62 -1.61 3.65
C LEU A 205 -12.89 -1.88 2.32
N SER A 206 -11.65 -2.38 2.38
CA SER A 206 -10.86 -2.75 1.21
C SER A 206 -11.53 -3.87 0.41
N ALA A 207 -12.06 -4.89 1.09
CA ALA A 207 -12.82 -5.96 0.46
C ALA A 207 -14.09 -5.42 -0.21
N ALA A 208 -14.77 -4.45 0.40
CA ALA A 208 -15.93 -3.80 -0.20
C ALA A 208 -15.58 -3.02 -1.46
N TYR A 209 -14.51 -2.22 -1.45
CA TYR A 209 -14.04 -1.54 -2.65
C TYR A 209 -13.65 -2.54 -3.75
N ALA A 210 -12.92 -3.60 -3.41
CA ALA A 210 -12.51 -4.60 -4.38
C ALA A 210 -13.71 -5.32 -5.03
N THR A 211 -14.67 -5.83 -4.24
CA THR A 211 -15.83 -6.53 -4.79
C THR A 211 -16.82 -5.60 -5.47
N GLY A 212 -16.99 -4.38 -4.96
CA GLY A 212 -17.79 -3.33 -5.58
C GLY A 212 -17.24 -2.93 -6.96
N LEU A 213 -15.93 -2.68 -7.07
CA LEU A 213 -15.28 -2.38 -8.34
C LEU A 213 -15.34 -3.55 -9.32
N LEU A 214 -15.16 -4.80 -8.84
CA LEU A 214 -15.30 -5.98 -9.69
C LEU A 214 -16.72 -6.10 -10.27
N LEU A 215 -17.75 -5.87 -9.45
CA LEU A 215 -19.14 -5.86 -9.90
C LEU A 215 -19.41 -4.73 -10.88
N TRP A 216 -18.85 -3.54 -10.63
CA TRP A 216 -19.01 -2.39 -11.53
C TRP A 216 -18.30 -2.59 -12.87
N PHE A 217 -17.08 -3.13 -12.88
CA PHE A 217 -16.34 -3.43 -14.11
C PHE A 217 -16.99 -4.50 -14.98
N ALA A 218 -17.94 -5.27 -14.45
CA ALA A 218 -18.78 -6.16 -15.23
C ALA A 218 -19.91 -5.46 -16.01
N THR A 219 -20.11 -4.15 -15.81
CA THR A 219 -21.07 -3.32 -16.55
C THR A 219 -20.40 -2.62 -17.75
N PRO A 220 -21.15 -2.19 -18.78
CA PRO A 220 -20.57 -1.49 -19.94
C PRO A 220 -19.80 -0.22 -19.57
N GLY A 221 -20.35 0.59 -18.66
CA GLY A 221 -19.69 1.81 -18.16
C GLY A 221 -18.43 1.51 -17.37
N GLY A 222 -18.49 0.54 -16.44
CA GLY A 222 -17.31 0.13 -15.69
C GLY A 222 -16.22 -0.47 -16.57
N ALA A 223 -16.57 -1.26 -17.60
CA ALA A 223 -15.63 -1.80 -18.56
C ALA A 223 -14.96 -0.70 -19.41
N ALA A 224 -15.69 0.38 -19.76
CA ALA A 224 -15.10 1.55 -20.40
C ALA A 224 -14.08 2.23 -19.48
N THR A 225 -14.43 2.47 -18.21
CA THR A 225 -13.51 3.05 -17.22
C THR A 225 -12.28 2.17 -17.02
N ALA A 226 -12.45 0.85 -16.88
CA ALA A 226 -11.35 -0.09 -16.71
C ALA A 226 -10.36 -0.03 -17.89
N ARG A 227 -10.84 0.17 -19.12
CA ARG A 227 -9.97 0.35 -20.31
C ARG A 227 -9.12 1.62 -20.22
N VAL A 228 -9.67 2.71 -19.69
CA VAL A 228 -8.92 3.97 -19.48
C VAL A 228 -7.87 3.83 -18.37
N LEU A 229 -8.20 3.10 -17.29
CA LEU A 229 -7.30 2.90 -16.16
C LEU A 229 -6.22 1.82 -16.39
N ALA A 230 -6.49 0.86 -17.28
CA ALA A 230 -5.62 -0.30 -17.51
C ALA A 230 -4.16 0.06 -17.87
N PRO A 231 -3.85 1.06 -18.71
CA PRO A 231 -2.48 1.46 -18.98
C PRO A 231 -1.70 1.88 -17.73
N ALA A 232 -2.30 2.69 -16.86
CA ALA A 232 -1.68 3.12 -15.62
C ALA A 232 -1.48 1.94 -14.65
N GLY A 233 -2.43 1.00 -14.60
CA GLY A 233 -2.29 -0.23 -13.82
C GLY A 233 -1.15 -1.14 -14.29
N ARG A 234 -0.83 -1.15 -15.59
CA ARG A 234 0.33 -1.87 -16.15
C ARG A 234 1.68 -1.19 -15.84
N MET A 235 1.64 0.05 -15.38
CA MET A 235 2.80 0.90 -15.06
C MET A 235 2.83 1.29 -13.58
N ALA A 236 2.24 0.47 -12.70
CA ALA A 236 2.06 0.82 -11.30
C ALA A 236 3.37 1.20 -10.56
N LEU A 237 4.50 0.54 -10.86
CA LEU A 237 5.77 0.84 -10.23
C LEU A 237 6.36 2.15 -10.75
N THR A 238 6.30 2.37 -12.07
CA THR A 238 6.70 3.66 -12.66
C THR A 238 5.83 4.80 -12.11
N SER A 239 4.52 4.63 -12.09
CA SER A 239 3.57 5.63 -11.59
C SER A 239 3.80 5.96 -10.14
N TYR A 240 4.03 4.95 -9.29
CA TYR A 240 4.36 5.14 -7.87
C TYR A 240 5.65 5.94 -7.68
N LEU A 241 6.75 5.55 -8.32
CA LEU A 241 8.02 6.26 -8.17
C LEU A 241 7.96 7.69 -8.74
N THR A 242 7.22 7.89 -9.82
CA THR A 242 7.01 9.22 -10.40
C THR A 242 6.14 10.09 -9.48
N GLN A 243 5.13 9.52 -8.84
CA GLN A 243 4.33 10.20 -7.82
C GLN A 243 5.21 10.65 -6.67
N SER A 244 6.00 9.74 -6.09
CA SER A 244 6.89 10.09 -4.99
C SER A 244 7.95 11.11 -5.39
N LEU A 245 8.51 11.02 -6.60
CA LEU A 245 9.46 12.01 -7.09
C LEU A 245 8.83 13.39 -7.23
N VAL A 246 7.66 13.50 -7.86
CA VAL A 246 6.96 14.79 -8.01
C VAL A 246 6.56 15.33 -6.64
N MET A 247 6.05 14.49 -5.74
CA MET A 247 5.68 14.92 -4.39
C MET A 247 6.91 15.37 -3.58
N ALA A 248 8.05 14.70 -3.71
CA ALA A 248 9.30 15.14 -3.09
C ALA A 248 9.72 16.52 -3.65
N LEU A 249 9.72 16.72 -4.97
CA LEU A 249 10.05 18.02 -5.57
C LEU A 249 9.08 19.15 -5.18
N VAL A 250 7.80 18.84 -5.01
CA VAL A 250 6.78 19.84 -4.66
C VAL A 250 6.79 20.16 -3.17
N PHE A 251 6.91 19.16 -2.31
CA PHE A 251 6.75 19.35 -0.88
C PHE A 251 8.06 19.50 -0.13
N SER A 252 9.14 18.83 -0.52
CA SER A 252 10.43 18.97 0.17
C SER A 252 11.26 20.13 -0.39
N GLY A 253 12.34 20.48 0.32
CA GLY A 253 13.31 21.47 -0.13
C GLY A 253 14.17 21.05 -1.32
N TYR A 254 13.89 19.89 -1.94
CA TYR A 254 14.42 19.58 -3.28
C TYR A 254 13.86 20.52 -4.36
N GLY A 255 12.71 21.14 -4.12
CA GLY A 255 12.08 22.08 -5.05
C GLY A 255 11.28 23.16 -4.32
N LEU A 256 9.96 23.06 -4.34
CA LEU A 256 9.07 24.15 -3.90
C LEU A 256 8.93 24.26 -2.37
N GLY A 257 9.35 23.26 -1.60
CA GLY A 257 9.37 23.33 -0.13
C GLY A 257 7.98 23.56 0.49
N LEU A 258 6.91 23.03 -0.12
CA LEU A 258 5.53 23.25 0.32
C LEU A 258 5.10 22.41 1.53
N TYR A 259 6.00 21.62 2.13
CA TYR A 259 5.69 20.79 3.29
C TYR A 259 5.04 21.62 4.41
N GLY A 260 3.84 21.24 4.84
CA GLY A 260 3.08 21.98 5.86
C GLY A 260 2.67 23.42 5.49
N ARG A 261 2.74 23.82 4.21
CA ARG A 261 2.33 25.16 3.73
C ARG A 261 1.02 25.15 2.94
N THR A 262 0.55 23.98 2.49
CA THR A 262 -0.69 23.85 1.72
C THR A 262 -1.77 23.18 2.55
N GLY A 263 -3.01 23.68 2.44
CA GLY A 263 -4.17 22.98 2.99
C GLY A 263 -4.49 21.68 2.24
N ALA A 264 -5.28 20.82 2.88
CA ALA A 264 -5.66 19.51 2.33
C ALA A 264 -6.33 19.59 0.95
N ALA A 265 -7.17 20.60 0.71
CA ALA A 265 -7.86 20.78 -0.57
C ALA A 265 -6.89 20.98 -1.75
N VAL A 266 -5.85 21.81 -1.58
CA VAL A 266 -4.83 22.06 -2.60
C VAL A 266 -4.00 20.80 -2.85
N ALA A 267 -3.63 20.10 -1.78
CA ALA A 267 -2.88 18.85 -1.89
C ALA A 267 -3.67 17.76 -2.64
N VAL A 268 -4.96 17.59 -2.32
CA VAL A 268 -5.86 16.65 -3.00
C VAL A 268 -6.07 17.06 -4.47
N GLY A 269 -6.29 18.34 -4.75
CA GLY A 269 -6.41 18.85 -6.11
C GLY A 269 -5.15 18.58 -6.95
N GLY A 270 -3.98 18.86 -6.38
CA GLY A 270 -2.69 18.56 -7.01
C GLY A 270 -2.49 17.07 -7.27
N ALA A 271 -2.88 16.20 -6.33
CA ALA A 271 -2.84 14.74 -6.51
C ALA A 271 -3.75 14.27 -7.65
N CYS A 272 -4.97 14.81 -7.76
CA CYS A 272 -5.89 14.53 -8.86
C CYS A 272 -5.32 14.95 -10.21
N VAL A 273 -4.74 16.15 -10.29
CA VAL A 273 -4.09 16.66 -11.52
C VAL A 273 -2.91 15.76 -11.91
N LEU A 274 -2.03 15.45 -10.96
CA LEU A 274 -0.90 14.55 -11.19
C LEU A 274 -1.36 13.19 -11.70
N TYR A 275 -2.35 12.59 -11.05
CA TYR A 275 -2.87 11.29 -11.48
C TYR A 275 -3.50 11.35 -12.86
N ALA A 276 -4.25 12.40 -13.20
CA ALA A 276 -4.80 12.59 -14.54
C ALA A 276 -3.70 12.70 -15.60
N CYS A 277 -2.64 13.47 -15.35
CA CYS A 277 -1.47 13.54 -16.21
C CYS A 277 -0.81 12.16 -16.37
N GLN A 278 -0.70 11.39 -15.29
CA GLN A 278 -0.17 10.03 -15.33
C GLN A 278 -1.04 9.06 -16.13
N LEU A 279 -2.36 9.19 -16.11
CA LEU A 279 -3.26 8.38 -16.93
C LEU A 279 -2.98 8.62 -18.42
N VAL A 280 -2.88 9.89 -18.83
CA VAL A 280 -2.58 10.27 -20.22
C VAL A 280 -1.19 9.76 -20.63
N LEU A 281 -0.17 10.00 -19.80
CA LEU A 281 1.20 9.58 -20.06
C LEU A 281 1.32 8.06 -20.12
N SER A 282 0.65 7.33 -19.22
CA SER A 282 0.63 5.87 -19.23
C SER A 282 -0.06 5.33 -20.49
N GLY A 283 -1.17 5.95 -20.92
CA GLY A 283 -1.82 5.61 -22.18
C GLY A 283 -0.94 5.85 -23.40
N TRP A 284 -0.18 6.94 -23.43
CA TRP A 284 0.81 7.20 -24.48
C TRP A 284 1.97 6.19 -24.44
N LEU A 285 2.58 5.95 -23.27
CA LEU A 285 3.68 5.00 -23.12
C LEU A 285 3.26 3.58 -23.47
N MET A 286 2.08 3.13 -23.04
CA MET A 286 1.61 1.76 -23.30
C MET A 286 1.18 1.51 -24.75
N ARG A 287 0.99 2.57 -25.56
CA ARG A 287 0.86 2.46 -27.02
C ARG A 287 2.20 2.22 -27.71
N ARG A 288 3.31 2.70 -27.13
CA ARG A 288 4.65 2.63 -27.72
C ARG A 288 5.54 1.53 -27.12
N TYR A 289 5.31 1.18 -25.86
CA TYR A 289 6.13 0.25 -25.08
C TYR A 289 5.24 -0.77 -24.38
N ARG A 290 5.70 -2.03 -24.27
CA ARG A 290 4.98 -3.08 -23.54
C ARG A 290 5.07 -2.98 -22.02
N LEU A 291 6.11 -2.31 -21.51
CA LEU A 291 6.40 -2.18 -20.08
C LEU A 291 6.70 -0.72 -19.77
N GLY A 292 6.34 -0.28 -18.57
CA GLY A 292 6.81 0.99 -18.07
C GLY A 292 8.34 0.96 -17.87
N PRO A 293 9.00 2.13 -17.84
CA PRO A 293 10.45 2.24 -17.70
C PRO A 293 11.02 1.48 -16.50
N VAL A 294 10.40 1.64 -15.33
CA VAL A 294 10.88 1.00 -14.10
C VAL A 294 10.54 -0.49 -14.07
N GLU A 295 9.37 -0.87 -14.60
CA GLU A 295 9.00 -2.27 -14.77
C GLU A 295 9.98 -3.00 -15.69
N TRP A 296 10.45 -2.34 -16.76
CA TRP A 296 11.47 -2.89 -17.64
C TRP A 296 12.80 -3.08 -16.91
N LEU A 297 13.25 -2.09 -16.12
CA LEU A 297 14.47 -2.19 -15.31
C LEU A 297 14.38 -3.36 -14.31
N LEU A 298 13.28 -3.45 -13.57
CA LEU A 298 13.06 -4.51 -12.60
C LEU A 298 12.98 -5.89 -13.28
N ARG A 299 12.42 -5.96 -14.50
CA ARG A 299 12.40 -7.19 -15.30
C ARG A 299 13.80 -7.58 -15.77
N ALA A 300 14.65 -6.61 -16.14
CA ALA A 300 16.04 -6.86 -16.49
C ALA A 300 16.81 -7.48 -15.34
N VAL A 301 16.65 -6.95 -14.12
CA VAL A 301 17.21 -7.52 -12.88
C VAL A 301 16.66 -8.93 -12.61
N THR A 302 15.35 -9.11 -12.75
CA THR A 302 14.68 -10.41 -12.52
C THR A 302 15.20 -11.51 -13.45
N LEU A 303 15.40 -11.17 -14.73
CA LEU A 303 15.85 -12.11 -15.76
C LEU A 303 17.38 -12.25 -15.82
N TRP A 304 18.11 -11.28 -15.27
CA TRP A 304 19.56 -11.13 -15.49
C TRP A 304 19.92 -11.05 -16.97
N ALA A 305 19.04 -10.41 -17.75
CA ALA A 305 19.16 -10.28 -19.19
C ALA A 305 18.36 -9.07 -19.65
N ARG A 306 18.73 -8.46 -20.78
CA ARG A 306 17.95 -7.37 -21.38
C ARG A 306 16.59 -7.92 -21.83
N PRO A 307 15.46 -7.44 -21.28
CA PRO A 307 14.15 -7.85 -21.77
C PRO A 307 14.01 -7.38 -23.22
N GLY A 308 13.57 -8.28 -24.11
CA GLY A 308 13.37 -7.96 -25.53
C GLY A 308 12.52 -6.70 -25.71
N ARG A 309 13.00 -5.77 -26.54
CA ARG A 309 12.26 -4.60 -27.00
C ARG A 309 11.37 -5.04 -28.16
N SER A 310 10.13 -5.41 -27.89
CA SER A 310 9.08 -5.62 -28.90
C SER A 310 7.76 -5.15 -28.35
#